data_AF-E3H0P8-F1
#
_entry.id   AF-E3H0P8-F1
#
_cell.length_a   1.000
_cell.length_b   1.000
_cell.length_c   1.000
_cell.angle_alpha   90.00
_cell.angle_beta   90.00
_cell.angle_gamma   90.00
#
_symmetry.space_group_name_H-M   'P 1'
#
loop_
_entity.id
_entity.type
_entity.pdbx_description
1 polymer ?
#
loop_
_entity_poly.entity_id
_entity_poly.type
_entity_poly.pdbx_seq_one_letter_code
_entity_poly.pdbx_strand_id
1 'polypeptide(L)' 'MFAHLLMLAGILRYGYDSVTYENVQYPNKVRAHLDIPANEIALAGIVLGYRSDDKANSHRSPRSNGRGDFNDHIRRE' A
#
# COMPACT_ATOMS: atom_id res chain seq x y z
N MET A 1 -8.37 5.73 3.93
CA MET A 1 -8.16 5.85 5.40
C MET A 1 -7.98 4.48 6.08
N PHE A 2 -8.88 3.51 5.89
CA PHE A 2 -8.78 2.17 6.51
C PHE A 2 -7.44 1.45 6.29
N ALA A 3 -6.99 1.35 5.04
CA ALA A 3 -5.73 0.67 4.69
C ALA A 3 -4.52 1.20 5.48
N HIS A 4 -4.42 2.53 5.62
CA HIS A 4 -3.31 3.16 6.34
C HIS A 4 -3.33 2.84 7.84
N LEU A 5 -4.53 2.83 8.44
CA LEU A 5 -4.70 2.48 9.86
C LEU A 5 -4.39 1.01 10.11
N LEU A 6 -4.81 0.11 9.21
CA LEU A 6 -4.48 -1.32 9.28
C LEU A 6 -2.96 -1.53 9.28
N MET A 7 -2.25 -0.92 8.33
CA MET A 7 -0.80 -1.01 8.20
C MET A 7 -0.08 -0.47 9.44
N LEU A 8 -0.50 0.68 9.94
CA LEU A 8 0.08 1.29 11.14
C LEU A 8 -0.15 0.43 12.38
N ALA A 9 -1.35 -0.12 12.56
CA ALA A 9 -1.68 -0.99 13.68
C ALA A 9 -0.84 -2.27 13.66
N GLY A 10 -0.58 -2.83 12.49
CA GLY A 10 0.24 -4.01 12.31
C GLY A 10 1.67 -3.87 12.83
N ILE A 11 2.34 -2.83 12.37
CA ILE A 11 3.69 -2.48 12.83
C ILE A 11 3.70 -2.18 14.33
N LEU A 12 2.77 -1.36 14.82
CA LEU A 12 2.82 -0.88 16.21
C LEU A 12 2.41 -1.92 17.25
N ARG A 13 1.57 -2.89 16.91
CA ARG A 13 1.02 -3.85 17.89
C ARG A 13 1.57 -5.26 17.76
N TYR A 14 1.92 -5.69 16.56
CA TYR A 14 2.23 -7.10 16.28
C TYR A 14 3.59 -7.30 15.60
N GLY A 15 4.22 -6.21 15.14
CA GLY A 15 5.54 -6.26 14.50
C GLY A 15 5.55 -6.96 13.14
N TYR A 16 4.38 -7.12 12.49
CA TYR A 16 4.34 -7.56 11.10
C TYR A 16 4.47 -6.36 10.16
N ASP A 17 5.12 -6.60 9.02
CA ASP A 17 5.22 -5.65 7.92
C ASP A 17 4.03 -5.81 6.98
N SER A 18 3.79 -4.77 6.18
CA SER A 18 2.69 -4.75 5.22
C SER A 18 3.08 -4.05 3.93
N VAL A 19 2.53 -4.53 2.81
CA VAL A 19 2.76 -3.95 1.47
C VAL A 19 1.43 -3.82 0.74
N THR A 20 1.15 -2.62 0.22
CA THR A 20 0.01 -2.37 -0.67
C THR A 20 0.35 -2.82 -2.08
N TYR A 21 -0.51 -3.66 -2.66
CA TYR A 21 -0.61 -3.84 -4.10
C TYR A 21 -1.73 -2.91 -4.60
N GLU A 22 -1.34 -1.72 -5.05
CA GLU A 22 -2.29 -0.72 -5.60
C GLU A 22 -3.01 -1.23 -6.84
N ASN A 23 -2.35 -2.11 -7.62
CA ASN A 23 -2.98 -2.77 -8.75
C ASN A 23 -3.32 -4.22 -8.37
N VAL A 24 -4.54 -4.45 -7.90
CA VAL A 24 -5.16 -5.76 -8.10
C VAL A 24 -5.30 -5.91 -9.61
N GLN A 25 -4.27 -6.44 -10.28
CA GLN A 25 -4.14 -6.44 -11.74
C GLN A 25 -5.33 -7.11 -12.44
N TYR A 26 -6.06 -7.96 -11.71
CA TYR A 26 -7.26 -8.65 -12.19
C TYR A 26 -8.37 -8.60 -11.14
N PRO A 27 -8.98 -7.43 -10.90
CA PRO A 27 -9.93 -7.26 -9.80
C PRO A 27 -11.16 -8.15 -9.98
N ASN A 28 -11.60 -8.36 -11.22
CA ASN A 28 -12.73 -9.26 -11.55
C ASN A 28 -12.41 -10.74 -11.30
N LYS A 29 -11.17 -11.18 -11.52
CA LYS A 29 -10.76 -12.57 -11.24
C LYS A 29 -10.70 -12.82 -9.73
N VAL A 30 -10.13 -11.87 -9.00
CA VAL A 30 -10.08 -11.91 -7.53
C VAL A 30 -11.48 -11.89 -6.94
N ARG A 31 -12.36 -11.03 -7.47
CA ARG A 31 -13.77 -10.95 -7.07
C ARG A 31 -14.50 -12.29 -7.23
N ALA A 32 -14.35 -12.94 -8.38
CA ALA A 32 -14.96 -14.24 -8.65
C ALA A 32 -14.41 -15.36 -7.77
N HIS A 33 -13.13 -15.29 -7.38
CA HIS A 33 -12.52 -16.29 -6.51
C HIS A 33 -12.92 -16.14 -5.04
N LEU A 34 -13.15 -14.92 -4.57
CA LEU A 34 -13.46 -14.58 -3.17
C LEU A 34 -14.97 -14.38 -2.91
N ASP A 35 -15.82 -14.69 -3.89
CA ASP A 35 -17.28 -14.54 -3.83
C ASP A 35 -17.75 -13.13 -3.41
N ILE A 36 -17.03 -12.10 -3.87
CA ILE A 36 -17.37 -10.70 -3.57
C ILE A 36 -18.58 -10.29 -4.44
N PRO A 37 -19.64 -9.69 -3.84
CA PRO A 37 -20.85 -9.30 -4.56
C PRO A 37 -20.62 -8.41 -5.77
N ALA A 38 -21.55 -8.46 -6.74
CA ALA A 38 -21.41 -7.72 -7.98
C ALA A 38 -21.41 -6.20 -7.82
N ASN A 39 -21.99 -5.70 -6.74
CA ASN A 39 -22.07 -4.30 -6.34
C ASN A 39 -20.86 -3.83 -5.49
N GLU A 40 -19.88 -4.69 -5.27
CA GLU A 40 -18.65 -4.37 -4.53
C GLU A 40 -17.41 -4.45 -5.42
N ILE A 41 -16.34 -3.74 -5.03
CA ILE A 41 -15.08 -3.69 -5.76
C ILE A 41 -13.90 -4.10 -4.87
N ALA A 42 -12.97 -4.88 -5.44
CA ALA A 42 -11.67 -5.14 -4.83
C ALA A 42 -10.73 -3.97 -5.13
N LEU A 43 -10.65 -3.00 -4.20
CA LEU A 43 -9.91 -1.74 -4.42
C LEU A 43 -8.39 -1.88 -4.23
N ALA A 44 -7.94 -2.69 -3.28
CA ALA A 44 -6.53 -2.86 -2.97
C ALA A 44 -6.25 -4.23 -2.37
N GLY A 45 -5.11 -4.83 -2.71
CA GLY A 45 -4.56 -5.97 -2.01
C GLY A 45 -3.56 -5.49 -0.96
N ILE A 46 -3.64 -6.00 0.27
CA ILE A 46 -2.66 -5.72 1.31
C ILE A 46 -2.09 -7.05 1.79
N VAL A 47 -0.80 -7.26 1.57
CA VAL A 47 -0.09 -8.42 2.09
C VAL A 47 0.42 -8.09 3.49
N LEU A 48 0.19 -8.99 4.43
CA LEU A 48 0.62 -8.91 5.82
C LEU A 48 1.55 -10.09 6.12
N GLY A 49 2.67 -9.84 6.79
CA GLY A 49 3.59 -10.90 7.17
C GLY A 49 4.82 -10.42 7.91
N TYR A 50 5.59 -11.35 8.44
CA TYR A 50 6.87 -11.02 9.03
C TYR A 50 7.91 -10.77 7.94
N ARG A 51 8.67 -9.70 8.12
CA ARG A 51 9.70 -9.25 7.19
C ARG A 51 10.80 -10.30 7.03
N SER A 52 11.16 -10.62 5.79
CA SER A 52 12.36 -11.40 5.49
C SER A 52 13.61 -10.51 5.48
N ASP A 53 14.78 -11.12 5.67
CA ASP A 53 16.08 -10.43 5.59
C ASP A 53 16.54 -10.14 4.15
N ASP A 54 15.64 -10.23 3.17
CA ASP A 54 15.97 -10.00 1.76
C ASP A 54 16.43 -8.57 1.50
N LYS A 55 17.40 -8.42 0.60
CA LYS A 55 18.00 -7.13 0.22
C LYS A 55 16.97 -6.10 -0.22
N ALA A 56 15.88 -6.51 -0.86
CA ALA A 56 14.79 -5.61 -1.27
C ALA A 56 14.20 -4.83 -0.09
N ASN A 57 14.08 -5.47 1.09
CA ASN A 57 13.52 -4.84 2.27
C ASN A 57 14.47 -3.80 2.89
N SER A 58 15.78 -3.87 2.59
CA SER A 58 16.77 -2.88 3.08
C SER A 58 16.64 -1.51 2.41
N HIS A 59 15.93 -1.42 1.29
CA HIS A 59 15.71 -0.16 0.59
C HIS A 59 14.89 0.81 1.45
N ARG A 60 15.38 2.05 1.57
CA ARG A 60 14.62 3.16 2.16
C ARG A 60 14.27 4.17 1.06
N SER A 61 12.98 4.31 0.80
CA SER A 61 12.51 5.31 -0.17
C SER A 61 12.73 6.72 0.37
N PRO A 62 13.29 7.64 -0.42
CA PRO A 62 13.43 9.03 -0.01
C PRO A 62 12.04 9.63 0.22
N ARG A 63 11.94 10.53 1.20
CA ARG A 63 10.77 11.40 1.38
C ARG A 63 11.18 12.80 0.96
N SER A 64 10.36 13.47 0.16
CA SER A 64 10.55 14.90 -0.10
C SER A 64 10.50 15.63 1.23
N ASN A 65 11.57 16.36 1.59
CA ASN A 65 11.55 17.25 2.75
C ASN A 65 10.43 18.26 2.49
N GLY A 66 9.30 18.13 3.21
CA GLY A 66 7.99 18.72 2.89
C GLY A 66 7.90 20.25 2.95
N ARG A 67 8.96 20.99 2.62
CA ARG A 67 9.04 22.45 2.62
C ARG A 67 9.24 23.10 1.25
N GLY A 68 9.50 22.36 0.17
CA GLY A 68 9.82 22.99 -1.13
C GLY A 68 9.28 22.34 -2.40
N ASP A 69 9.18 21.02 -2.45
CA ASP A 69 9.16 20.35 -3.76
C ASP A 69 7.78 20.29 -4.46
N PHE A 70 6.68 20.32 -3.70
CA PHE A 70 5.33 20.21 -4.28
C PHE A 70 4.88 21.46 -5.06
N ASN A 71 5.37 22.64 -4.71
CA ASN A 71 4.97 23.90 -5.36
C ASN A 71 5.86 24.28 -6.55
N ASP A 72 7.06 23.69 -6.66
CA ASP A 72 8.01 24.05 -7.73
C ASP A 72 7.63 23.42 -9.08
N HIS A 73 6.83 22.35 -9.09
CA HIS A 73 6.25 21.79 -10.31
C HIS A 73 5.04 22.58 -10.85
N ILE A 74 4.27 23.27 -9.99
CA ILE A 74 3.06 24.01 -10.40
C ILE A 74 3.41 25.40 -10.97
N ARG A 75 4.61 25.92 -10.69
CA ARG A 75 5.06 27.25 -11.16
C ARG A 75 5.73 27.27 -12.54
N ARG A 76 5.80 26.13 -13.23
CA ARG A 76 6.47 25.99 -14.54
C ARG A 76 5.50 25.81 -15.73
N GLU A 77 4.20 26.00 -15.52
CA GLU A 77 3.17 26.03 -16.57
C GLU A 77 2.54 27.42 -16.69
#